data_AF-M6FVX1-F1
#
_entry.id   AF-M6FVX1-F1
#
_cell.length_a   1.000
_cell.length_b   1.000
_cell.length_c   1.000
_cell.angle_alpha   90.00
_cell.angle_beta   90.00
_cell.angle_gamma   90.00
#
_symmetry.space_group_name_H-M   'P 1'
#
loop_
_entity.id
_entity.type
_entity.pdbx_description
1 polymer ?
#
loop_
_entity_poly.entity_id
_entity_poly.type
_entity_poly.pdbx_seq_one_letter_code
_entity_poly.pdbx_strand_id
1 'polypeptide(L)'
;MAGLMDWIGEVVPKENDLAGKQTIKQGQIHIKTIHETALDKKILGYRNLYLDYIEPDLFRSQDGYQLGSSKLMKGYKEIRFLTKDESDFYPIFSTWGYDVIRILAEELSVSKKI
;
A
#
# COMPACT_ATOMS: atom_id res chain seq x y z
N MET A 1 -7.19 2.11 3.17
CA MET A 1 -6.01 1.61 2.43
C MET A 1 -4.86 2.56 2.69
N ALA A 2 -3.64 2.04 2.69
CA ALA A 2 -2.42 2.83 2.73
C ALA A 2 -1.42 2.29 1.71
N GLY A 3 -0.50 3.15 1.28
CA GLY A 3 0.62 2.80 0.42
C GLY A 3 1.93 3.27 1.04
N LEU A 4 2.97 2.45 0.91
CA LEU A 4 4.34 2.87 1.20
C LEU A 4 4.86 3.67 0.00
N MET A 5 5.11 4.96 0.18
CA MET A 5 5.60 5.83 -0.89
C MET A 5 7.08 5.57 -1.20
N ASP A 6 7.47 5.63 -2.48
CA ASP A 6 8.87 5.61 -2.90
C ASP A 6 9.54 6.98 -2.70
N TRP A 7 9.73 7.33 -1.43
CA TRP A 7 10.36 8.57 -1.02
C TRP A 7 11.31 8.30 0.16
N ILE A 8 12.45 8.99 0.14
CA ILE A 8 13.47 8.95 1.19
C ILE A 8 13.99 10.37 1.40
N GLY A 9 14.16 10.75 2.67
CA GLY A 9 14.68 12.05 3.05
C GLY A 9 14.83 12.17 4.56
N GLU A 10 15.61 13.14 5.01
CA GLU A 10 15.96 13.35 6.41
C GLU A 10 14.97 14.26 7.16
N VAL A 11 14.08 14.93 6.43
CA VAL A 11 13.11 15.90 6.95
C VAL A 11 11.71 15.51 6.54
N VAL A 12 10.70 15.99 7.28
CA VAL A 12 9.29 15.77 6.92
C VAL A 12 9.03 16.22 5.47
N PRO A 13 8.49 15.36 4.59
CA PRO A 13 8.25 15.71 3.20
C PRO A 13 7.18 16.80 3.10
N LYS A 14 7.41 17.74 2.19
CA LYS A 14 6.40 18.68 1.68
C LYS A 14 5.71 18.08 0.47
N GLU A 15 4.61 18.69 0.05
CA GLU A 15 3.82 18.22 -1.11
C GLU A 15 4.67 18.00 -2.37
N ASN A 16 5.57 18.95 -2.68
CA ASN A 16 6.45 18.87 -3.85
C ASN A 16 7.51 17.76 -3.75
N ASP A 17 7.87 17.31 -2.55
CA ASP A 17 8.84 16.22 -2.37
C ASP A 17 8.23 14.87 -2.77
N LEU A 18 6.90 14.77 -2.74
CA LEU A 18 6.13 13.58 -3.11
C LEU A 18 5.65 13.60 -4.57
N ALA A 19 5.83 14.72 -5.27
CA ALA A 19 5.35 14.88 -6.65
C ALA A 19 6.00 13.85 -7.59
N GLY A 20 5.18 13.15 -8.36
CA GLY A 20 5.59 12.10 -9.29
C GLY A 20 6.09 10.81 -8.63
N LYS A 21 6.09 10.71 -7.30
CA LYS A 21 6.44 9.48 -6.59
C LYS A 21 5.28 8.48 -6.64
N GLN A 22 5.61 7.19 -6.67
CA GLN A 22 4.64 6.10 -6.69
C GLN A 22 4.60 5.37 -5.34
N THR A 23 3.60 4.51 -5.16
CA THR A 23 3.59 3.56 -4.04
C THR A 23 4.41 2.32 -4.40
N ILE A 24 5.31 1.90 -3.50
CA ILE A 24 6.06 0.63 -3.61
C ILE A 24 5.13 -0.56 -3.33
N LYS A 25 4.25 -0.42 -2.34
CA LYS A 25 3.32 -1.47 -1.93
C LYS A 25 2.08 -0.86 -1.31
N GLN A 26 0.91 -1.45 -1.53
CA GLN A 26 -0.35 -1.05 -0.89
C GLN A 26 -0.97 -2.17 -0.07
N GLY A 27 -1.77 -1.78 0.93
CA GLY A 27 -2.49 -2.71 1.79
C GLY A 27 -3.57 -2.06 2.66
N GLN A 28 -4.31 -2.89 3.38
CA GLN A 28 -5.31 -2.44 4.34
C GLN A 28 -4.65 -2.24 5.70
N ILE A 29 -4.80 -1.06 6.30
CA ILE A 29 -4.32 -0.78 7.66
C ILE A 29 -5.49 -0.26 8.52
N HIS A 30 -5.39 -0.47 9.82
CA HIS A 30 -6.26 0.20 10.79
C HIS A 30 -5.77 1.64 11.03
N ILE A 31 -6.66 2.57 11.37
CA ILE A 31 -6.31 3.96 11.69
C ILE A 31 -5.33 4.07 12.88
N LYS A 32 -5.36 3.09 13.79
CA LYS A 32 -4.41 2.96 14.92
C LYS A 32 -2.94 2.99 14.45
N THR A 33 -2.65 2.50 13.25
CA THR A 33 -1.32 2.58 12.64
C THR A 33 -0.76 4.01 12.66
N ILE A 34 -1.60 5.02 12.40
CA ILE A 34 -1.18 6.43 12.42
C ILE A 34 -0.70 6.81 13.83
N HIS A 35 -1.39 6.36 14.88
CA HIS A 35 -1.01 6.67 16.25
C HIS A 35 0.25 5.95 16.72
N GLU A 36 0.54 4.77 16.16
CA GLU A 36 1.70 3.96 16.55
C GLU A 36 2.95 4.33 15.74
N THR A 37 2.82 4.66 14.45
CA THR A 37 3.97 4.79 13.55
C THR A 37 4.17 6.17 12.92
N ALA A 38 3.18 7.07 12.97
CA ALA A 38 3.34 8.40 12.36
C ALA A 38 4.12 9.36 13.28
N LEU A 39 4.90 10.25 12.67
CA LEU A 39 5.53 11.36 13.38
C LEU A 39 4.46 12.21 14.08
N ASP A 40 4.64 12.44 15.38
CA ASP A 40 3.67 13.11 16.26
C ASP A 40 2.25 12.51 16.25
N LYS A 41 2.10 11.23 15.86
CA LYS A 41 0.80 10.52 15.84
C LYS A 41 -0.27 11.19 14.97
N LYS A 42 0.12 11.93 13.92
CA LYS A 42 -0.76 12.73 13.07
C LYS A 42 -0.52 12.50 11.58
N ILE A 43 -1.52 12.86 10.76
CA ILE A 43 -1.39 12.92 9.30
C ILE A 43 -0.71 14.24 8.93
N LEU A 44 0.30 14.17 8.06
CA LEU A 44 1.06 15.33 7.60
C LEU A 44 0.68 15.64 6.14
N GLY A 45 -0.03 16.75 5.96
CA GLY A 45 -0.38 17.27 4.64
C GLY A 45 -1.47 16.49 3.90
N TYR A 46 -1.71 16.91 2.66
CA TYR A 46 -2.64 16.32 1.72
C TYR A 46 -2.15 16.59 0.31
N ARG A 47 -2.08 15.56 -0.53
CA ARG A 47 -1.81 15.67 -1.96
C ARG A 47 -2.82 14.84 -2.72
N ASN A 48 -3.38 15.40 -3.79
CA ASN A 48 -4.32 14.68 -4.62
C ASN A 48 -3.59 13.61 -5.46
N LEU A 49 -3.89 12.33 -5.20
CA LEU A 49 -3.28 11.17 -5.85
C LEU A 49 -3.40 11.19 -7.39
N TYR A 50 -4.46 11.80 -7.93
CA TYR A 50 -4.65 11.92 -9.38
C TYR A 50 -3.54 12.72 -10.08
N LEU A 51 -2.89 13.64 -9.36
CA LEU A 51 -1.79 14.44 -9.92
C LEU A 51 -0.55 13.60 -10.19
N ASP A 52 -0.41 12.48 -9.48
CA ASP A 52 0.74 11.57 -9.57
C ASP A 52 0.37 10.23 -10.20
N TYR A 53 -0.83 10.09 -10.76
CA TYR A 53 -1.34 8.85 -11.37
C TYR A 53 -1.32 7.64 -10.42
N ILE A 54 -1.43 7.88 -9.10
CA ILE A 54 -1.47 6.81 -8.10
C ILE A 54 -2.87 6.21 -8.08
N GLU A 55 -2.95 4.94 -8.46
CA GLU A 55 -4.17 4.14 -8.48
C GLU A 55 -4.11 3.01 -7.43
N PRO A 56 -5.25 2.48 -6.97
CA PRO A 56 -5.24 1.30 -6.13
C PRO A 56 -4.68 0.08 -6.87
N ASP A 57 -3.85 -0.71 -6.18
CA ASP A 57 -3.31 -1.96 -6.70
C ASP A 57 -4.40 -3.01 -6.94
N LEU A 58 -4.05 -4.03 -7.74
CA LEU A 58 -4.87 -5.22 -7.94
C LEU A 58 -4.56 -6.28 -6.87
N PHE A 59 -5.61 -6.85 -6.29
CA PHE A 59 -5.51 -7.85 -5.23
C PHE A 59 -6.44 -9.04 -5.46
N ARG A 60 -6.06 -10.20 -4.93
CA ARG A 60 -6.99 -11.32 -4.71
C ARG A 60 -7.72 -11.15 -3.38
N SER A 61 -9.02 -11.45 -3.36
CA SER A 61 -9.89 -11.22 -2.20
C SER A 61 -9.61 -12.11 -0.99
N GLN A 62 -8.93 -13.24 -1.18
CA GLN A 62 -8.73 -14.26 -0.16
C GLN A 62 -7.46 -15.09 -0.44
N ASP A 63 -7.03 -15.87 0.54
CA ASP A 63 -5.96 -16.82 0.35
C ASP A 63 -6.44 -18.10 -0.34
N GLY A 64 -5.57 -18.72 -1.14
CA GLY A 64 -5.92 -19.79 -2.07
C GLY A 64 -6.84 -19.36 -3.22
N TYR A 65 -7.01 -20.29 -4.17
CA TYR A 65 -7.95 -20.17 -5.28
C TYR A 65 -9.18 -21.05 -5.03
N GLN A 66 -10.36 -20.47 -5.16
CA GLN A 66 -11.61 -21.20 -5.19
C GLN A 66 -12.49 -20.68 -6.33
N LEU A 67 -12.80 -21.58 -7.26
CA LEU A 67 -13.62 -21.29 -8.43
C LEU A 67 -15.00 -20.77 -8.00
N GLY A 68 -15.39 -19.61 -8.53
CA GLY A 68 -16.70 -19.00 -8.27
C GLY A 68 -16.82 -18.23 -6.94
N SER A 69 -15.75 -18.12 -6.14
CA SER A 69 -15.74 -17.29 -4.93
C SER A 69 -14.57 -16.34 -4.83
N SER A 70 -13.38 -16.71 -5.32
CA SER A 70 -12.22 -15.82 -5.35
C SER A 70 -12.44 -14.67 -6.33
N LYS A 71 -12.18 -13.42 -5.90
CA LYS A 71 -12.41 -12.21 -6.69
C LYS A 71 -11.13 -11.43 -6.92
N LEU A 72 -11.03 -10.83 -8.10
CA LEU A 72 -10.06 -9.80 -8.42
C LEU A 72 -10.61 -8.45 -7.92
N MET A 73 -9.79 -7.71 -7.17
CA MET A 73 -10.15 -6.43 -6.58
C MET A 73 -9.20 -5.34 -7.06
N LYS A 74 -9.70 -4.11 -7.22
CA LYS A 74 -8.88 -2.89 -7.35
C LYS A 74 -9.08 -2.05 -6.09
N GLY A 75 -8.10 -2.08 -5.19
CA GLY A 75 -8.30 -1.64 -3.80
C GLY A 75 -9.49 -2.37 -3.16
N TYR A 76 -10.45 -1.63 -2.60
CA TYR A 76 -11.66 -2.22 -1.99
C TYR A 76 -12.76 -2.62 -2.99
N LYS A 77 -12.60 -2.32 -4.27
CA LYS A 77 -13.63 -2.58 -5.28
C LYS A 77 -13.45 -3.97 -5.88
N GLU A 78 -14.45 -4.83 -5.74
CA GLU A 78 -14.52 -6.09 -6.48
C GLU A 78 -14.78 -5.79 -7.97
N ILE A 79 -13.97 -6.38 -8.85
CA ILE A 79 -14.09 -6.20 -10.30
C ILE A 79 -14.86 -7.38 -10.91
N ARG A 80 -14.40 -8.60 -10.63
CA ARG A 80 -14.94 -9.86 -11.15
C ARG A 80 -14.39 -11.06 -10.38
N PHE A 81 -14.84 -12.26 -10.73
CA PHE A 81 -14.17 -13.49 -10.31
C PHE A 81 -12.74 -13.56 -10.85
N LEU A 82 -11.85 -14.04 -10.00
CA LEU A 82 -10.45 -14.30 -10.30
C LEU A 82 -10.34 -15.59 -11.12
N THR A 83 -9.44 -15.63 -12.09
CA THR A 83 -9.08 -16.89 -12.76
C THR A 83 -8.02 -17.65 -11.95
N LYS A 84 -7.82 -18.93 -12.27
CA LYS A 84 -6.79 -19.74 -11.58
C LYS A 84 -5.39 -19.18 -11.81
N ASP A 85 -5.06 -18.82 -13.06
CA ASP A 85 -3.74 -18.32 -13.44
C ASP A 85 -3.42 -16.98 -12.77
N GLU A 86 -4.43 -16.14 -12.51
CA GLU A 86 -4.26 -14.86 -11.83
C GLU A 86 -4.05 -15.00 -10.31
N SER A 87 -4.47 -16.11 -9.72
CA SER A 87 -4.38 -16.33 -8.27
C SER A 87 -2.94 -16.35 -7.77
N ASP A 88 -2.01 -16.80 -8.60
CA ASP A 88 -0.59 -16.86 -8.25
C ASP A 88 0.14 -15.54 -8.55
N PHE A 89 -0.48 -14.63 -9.30
CA PHE A 89 0.13 -13.38 -9.71
C PHE A 89 -0.18 -12.22 -8.76
N TYR A 90 -1.43 -12.09 -8.31
CA TYR A 90 -1.85 -10.94 -7.51
C TYR A 90 -1.65 -11.15 -6.00
N PRO A 91 -1.19 -10.09 -5.29
CA PRO A 91 -1.09 -10.15 -3.84
C PRO A 91 -2.47 -10.31 -3.21
N ILE A 92 -2.53 -10.96 -2.05
CA ILE A 92 -3.76 -11.03 -1.25
C ILE A 92 -4.08 -9.65 -0.66
N PHE A 93 -5.37 -9.31 -0.63
CA PHE A 93 -5.86 -8.13 0.07
C PHE A 93 -5.83 -8.35 1.60
N SER A 94 -4.61 -8.39 2.15
CA SER A 94 -4.40 -8.62 3.58
C SER A 94 -4.54 -7.34 4.39
N THR A 95 -5.02 -7.48 5.63
CA THR A 95 -4.86 -6.44 6.64
C THR A 95 -3.44 -6.50 7.20
N TRP A 96 -2.70 -5.41 7.02
CA TRP A 96 -1.40 -5.18 7.61
C TRP A 96 -1.55 -4.86 9.11
N GLY A 97 -0.72 -5.51 9.92
CA GLY A 97 -0.52 -5.11 11.32
C GLY A 97 0.03 -3.68 11.42
N TYR A 98 -0.10 -3.07 12.59
CA TYR A 98 0.20 -1.65 12.78
C TYR A 98 1.66 -1.30 12.44
N ASP A 99 2.61 -2.21 12.64
CA ASP A 99 4.04 -1.99 12.36
C ASP A 99 4.47 -2.32 10.92
N VAL A 100 3.64 -2.97 10.11
CA VAL A 100 4.06 -3.52 8.82
C VAL A 100 4.61 -2.46 7.89
N ILE A 101 4.00 -1.26 7.84
CA ILE A 101 4.48 -0.18 6.96
C ILE A 101 5.87 0.33 7.38
N ARG A 102 6.15 0.37 8.69
CA ARG A 102 7.44 0.77 9.24
C ARG A 102 8.50 -0.29 8.93
N ILE A 103 8.19 -1.56 9.18
CA ILE A 103 9.09 -2.69 8.87
C ILE A 103 9.45 -2.70 7.39
N LEU A 104 8.46 -2.57 6.48
CA LEU A 104 8.72 -2.52 5.04
C LEU A 104 9.63 -1.35 4.66
N ALA A 105 9.43 -0.16 5.26
CA ALA A 105 10.26 1.00 5.01
C ALA A 105 11.71 0.79 5.50
N GLU A 106 11.89 0.22 6.69
CA GLU A 106 13.20 -0.10 7.28
C GLU A 106 13.96 -1.14 6.42
N GLU A 107 13.30 -2.23 6.03
CA GLU A 107 13.88 -3.28 5.18
C GLU A 107 14.35 -2.74 3.83
N LEU A 108 13.56 -1.88 3.21
CA LEU A 108 13.91 -1.25 1.93
C LEU A 108 15.05 -0.24 2.07
N SER A 109 15.11 0.48 3.20
CA SER A 109 16.20 1.43 3.49
C SER A 109 17.53 0.72 3.68
N VAL A 110 17.54 -0.47 4.30
CA VAL A 110 18.76 -1.30 4.44
C VAL A 110 19.16 -1.94 3.12
N SER A 111 18.18 -2.37 2.31
CA SER A 111 18.42 -3.04 1.01
C SER A 111 18.92 -2.07 -0.06
N LYS A 112 18.41 -0.84 -0.08
CA LYS A 112 18.97 0.28 -0.86
C LYS A 112 20.19 0.83 -0.11
N LYS A 113 21.33 0.11 -0.10
CA LYS A 113 22.60 0.72 0.30
C LYS A 113 22.83 1.96 -0.57
N ILE A 114 22.73 3.13 0.03
CA ILE A 114 23.14 4.42 -0.52
C ILE A 114 24.66 4.41 -0.69
#